data_AF-A0A2S7SYH1-F1
#
_entry.id   AF-A0A2S7SYH1-F1
#
_cell.length_a   1.000
_cell.length_b   1.000
_cell.length_c   1.000
_cell.angle_alpha   90.00
_cell.angle_beta   90.00
_cell.angle_gamma   90.00
#
_symmetry.space_group_name_H-M   'P 1'
#
loop_
_entity.id
_entity.type
_entity.pdbx_description
1 polymer ?
#
loop_
_entity_poly.entity_id
_entity_poly.type
_entity_poly.pdbx_seq_one_letter_code
_entity_poly.pdbx_strand_id
1 'polypeptide(L)' 'MKLLLDIKDSKADFILELLGSFSYVKTKPLTDSKAQLMDEIREAVEEMKLIKAGKKTARNAEDFLNEL' A
#
# COMPACT_ATOMS: atom_id res chain seq x y z
N MET A 1 12.51 -8.65 10.77
CA MET A 1 11.07 -8.34 10.68
C MET A 1 10.89 -7.07 9.87
N LYS A 2 9.83 -6.94 9.06
CA LYS A 2 9.49 -5.72 8.30
C LYS A 2 8.16 -5.17 8.82
N LEU A 3 8.07 -3.87 8.98
CA LEU A 3 6.90 -3.17 9.51
C LEU A 3 6.55 -2.01 8.56
N LEU A 4 5.26 -1.75 8.38
CA LEU A 4 4.75 -0.58 7.67
C LEU A 4 4.09 0.31 8.71
N LEU A 5 4.46 1.59 8.71
CA LEU A 5 4.02 2.57 9.70
C LEU A 5 3.22 3.65 8.97
N ASP A 6 1.98 3.84 9.40
CA ASP A 6 1.17 4.99 9.00
C ASP A 6 1.41 6.11 10.03
N ILE A 7 2.06 7.19 9.60
CA ILE A 7 2.53 8.28 10.44
C ILE A 7 1.95 9.57 9.87
N LYS A 8 1.34 10.39 10.72
CA LYS A 8 0.91 11.74 10.32
C LYS A 8 2.12 12.55 9.83
N ASP A 9 1.99 13.21 8.69
CA ASP A 9 3.07 14.01 8.06
C ASP A 9 3.78 14.95 9.04
N SER A 10 3.01 15.67 9.87
CA SER A 10 3.52 16.58 10.91
C SER A 10 4.47 15.94 11.94
N LYS A 11 4.55 14.60 11.99
CA LYS A 11 5.38 13.81 12.90
C LYS A 11 6.36 12.89 12.16
N ALA A 12 6.32 12.85 10.83
CA ALA A 12 7.14 11.93 10.04
C ALA A 12 8.63 12.14 10.28
N ASP A 13 9.10 13.40 10.20
CA ASP A 13 10.52 13.74 10.38
C ASP A 13 11.05 13.30 11.75
N PHE A 14 10.29 13.60 12.81
CA PHE A 14 10.65 13.20 14.18
C PHE A 14 10.77 11.68 14.33
N ILE A 15 9.84 10.91 13.77
CA ILE A 15 9.87 9.45 13.86
C ILE A 15 11.02 8.87 13.02
N LEU A 16 11.29 9.43 11.85
CA LEU A 16 12.43 9.03 11.01
C LEU A 16 13.77 9.25 11.73
N GLU A 17 13.94 10.38 12.40
CA GLU A 17 15.13 10.68 13.19
C GLU A 17 15.28 9.72 14.38
N LEU A 18 14.20 9.49 15.13
CA LEU A 18 14.18 8.53 16.23
C LEU A 18 14.55 7.12 15.76
N LEU A 19 13.95 6.65 14.68
CA LEU A 19 14.27 5.33 14.11
C LEU A 19 15.71 5.26 13.58
N GLY A 20 16.25 6.37 13.06
CA GLY A 20 17.63 6.48 12.61
C GLY A 20 18.67 6.39 13.74
N SER A 21 18.30 6.74 14.97
CA SER A 21 19.18 6.61 16.15
C SER A 21 19.50 5.16 16.52
N PHE A 22 18.68 4.20 16.08
CA PHE A 22 18.88 2.78 16.35
C PHE A 22 19.73 2.13 15.24
N SER A 23 20.97 1.75 15.55
CA SER A 23 21.92 1.14 14.59
C SER A 23 21.45 -0.18 13.97
N TYR A 24 20.49 -0.85 14.61
CA TYR A 24 19.88 -2.11 14.15
C TYR A 24 18.59 -1.92 13.33
N VAL A 25 18.14 -0.67 13.13
CA VAL A 25 16.94 -0.34 12.34
C VAL A 25 17.37 0.24 11.00
N LYS A 26 16.71 -0.19 9.93
CA LYS A 26 16.87 0.41 8.59
C LYS A 26 15.54 1.02 8.18
N THR A 27 15.52 2.33 8.03
CA THR A 27 14.36 3.07 7.52
C THR A 27 14.41 3.17 6.00
N LYS A 28 13.26 3.04 5.35
CA LYS A 28 13.09 3.30 3.92
C LYS A 28 11.78 4.06 3.75
N PRO A 29 11.81 5.38 3.48
CA PRO A 29 10.59 6.11 3.20
C PRO A 29 9.94 5.54 1.93
N LEU A 30 8.62 5.41 1.96
CA LEU A 30 7.84 5.12 0.76
C LEU A 30 7.57 6.45 0.08
N THR A 31 7.78 6.51 -1.24
CA THR A 31 7.29 7.64 -2.03
C THR A 31 5.78 7.52 -2.17
N ASP A 32 5.07 8.65 -2.33
CA ASP A 32 3.61 8.67 -2.48
C ASP A 32 3.14 7.72 -3.58
N SER A 33 3.84 7.70 -4.72
CA SER A 33 3.58 6.77 -5.83
C SER A 33 3.69 5.29 -5.47
N LYS A 34 4.60 4.93 -4.57
CA LYS A 34 4.77 3.54 -4.11
C LYS A 34 3.74 3.18 -3.03
N ALA A 35 3.33 4.14 -2.20
CA ALA A 35 2.26 3.96 -1.24
C ALA A 35 0.94 3.72 -1.96
N GLN A 36 0.59 4.60 -2.90
CA GLN A 36 -0.63 4.47 -3.71
C GLN A 36 -0.67 3.14 -4.47
N LEU A 37 0.43 2.75 -5.13
CA LEU A 37 0.49 1.46 -5.82
C LEU A 37 0.30 0.26 -4.87
N MET A 38 0.83 0.32 -3.65
CA MET A 38 0.63 -0.75 -2.67
C MET A 38 -0.82 -0.86 -2.22
N ASP A 39 -1.49 0.27 -2.02
CA ASP A 39 -2.91 0.31 -1.65
C ASP A 39 -3.79 -0.20 -2.80
N GLU A 40 -3.55 0.25 -4.03
CA GLU A 40 -4.24 -0.22 -5.23
C GLU A 40 -4.08 -1.75 -5.42
N ILE A 41 -2.87 -2.28 -5.25
CA ILE A 41 -2.64 -3.74 -5.32
C ILE A 41 -3.38 -4.47 -4.20
N ARG A 42 -3.38 -3.92 -2.98
CA ARG A 42 -4.06 -4.54 -1.83
C ARG A 42 -5.56 -4.59 -2.06
N GLU A 43 -6.16 -3.50 -2.55
CA GLU A 43 -7.56 -3.42 -2.91
C GLU A 43 -7.91 -4.44 -3.99
N ALA A 44 -7.11 -4.52 -5.06
CA ALA A 44 -7.31 -5.49 -6.13
C ALA A 44 -7.26 -6.94 -5.62
N VAL A 45 -6.35 -7.25 -4.68
CA VAL A 45 -6.27 -8.59 -4.08
C VAL A 45 -7.49 -8.90 -3.22
N GLU A 46 -7.98 -7.96 -2.41
CA GLU A 46 -9.22 -8.14 -1.63
C GLU A 46 -10.44 -8.31 -2.54
N GLU A 47 -10.52 -7.54 -3.62
CA GLU A 47 -11.56 -7.68 -4.63
C GLU A 47 -11.55 -9.09 -5.27
N MET A 48 -10.37 -9.57 -5.64
CA MET A 48 -10.19 -10.92 -6.19
C MET A 48 -10.61 -12.01 -5.20
N LYS A 49 -10.40 -11.81 -3.89
CA LYS A 49 -10.91 -12.75 -2.86
C LYS A 49 -12.43 -12.77 -2.85
N LEU A 50 -13.09 -11.62 -2.94
CA LEU A 50 -14.56 -11.53 -2.98
C LEU A 50 -15.13 -12.18 -4.25
N ILE A 51 -14.47 -12.01 -5.39
CA ILE A 51 -14.83 -12.67 -6.65
C ILE A 51 -14.72 -14.19 -6.51
N LYS A 52 -13.59 -14.69 -5.99
CA LYS A 52 -13.39 -16.13 -5.75
C LYS A 52 -14.39 -16.71 -4.75
N ALA A 53 -14.84 -15.91 -3.78
CA ALA A 53 -15.89 -16.29 -2.83
C ALA A 53 -17.31 -16.22 -3.41
N GLY A 54 -17.48 -15.83 -4.68
CA GLY A 54 -18.79 -15.67 -5.32
C GLY A 54 -19.60 -14.47 -4.83
N LYS A 55 -18.97 -13.55 -4.07
CA LYS A 55 -19.63 -12.37 -3.48
C LYS A 55 -19.60 -11.14 -4.38
N LYS A 56 -18.76 -11.15 -5.41
CA LYS A 56 -18.62 -10.06 -6.39
C LYS A 56 -18.40 -10.66 -7.77
N THR A 57 -18.95 -10.03 -8.80
CA THR A 57 -18.73 -10.44 -10.19
C THR A 57 -17.44 -9.82 -10.70
N ALA A 58 -16.59 -10.62 -11.36
CA ALA A 58 -15.45 -10.06 -12.07
C ALA A 58 -15.95 -9.20 -13.24
N ARG A 59 -15.23 -8.12 -13.53
CA ARG A 59 -15.43 -7.36 -14.78
C ARG A 59 -14.44 -7.83 -15.85
N ASN A 60 -14.81 -7.66 -17.11
CA ASN A 60 -13.90 -7.92 -18.22
C ASN A 60 -12.73 -6.92 -18.17
N ALA A 61 -11.51 -7.40 -18.43
CA ALA A 61 -10.31 -6.58 -18.46
C ALA A 61 -10.27 -5.66 -19.70
N GLU A 62 -10.77 -6.11 -20.85
CA GLU A 62 -10.84 -5.29 -22.07
C GLU A 62 -11.77 -4.11 -21.88
N ASP A 63 -12.97 -4.35 -21.34
CA ASP A 63 -13.95 -3.29 -21.08
C ASP A 63 -13.39 -2.23 -20.12
N PHE A 64 -12.68 -2.65 -19.07
CA PHE A 64 -12.03 -1.71 -18.15
C PHE A 64 -10.95 -0.86 -18.82
N LEU A 65 -10.10 -1.46 -19.66
CA LEU A 65 -9.03 -0.72 -20.34
C LEU A 65 -9.57 0.30 -21.35
N ASN A 66 -10.78 0.08 -21.88
CA ASN A 66 -11.45 1.01 -22.79
C ASN A 66 -12.16 2.17 -22.07
N GLU A 67 -12.32 2.11 -20.73
CA GLU A 67 -12.96 3.16 -19.91
C GLU A 67 -11.96 4.17 -19.30
N LEU A 68 -10.66 3.87 -19.34
CA LEU A 68 -9.57 4.73 -18.85
C LEU A 68 -8.99 5.60 -19.98
#